data_AF-A0A0A2VYE6-F1
#
_entry.id   AF-A0A0A2VYE6-F1
#
_cell.length_a   1.000
_cell.length_b   1.000
_cell.length_c   1.000
_cell.angle_alpha   90.00
_cell.angle_beta   90.00
_cell.angle_gamma   90.00
#
_symmetry.space_group_name_H-M   'P 1'
#
loop_
_entity.id
_entity.type
_entity.pdbx_description
1 polymer ?
#
loop_
_entity_poly.entity_id
_entity_poly.type
_entity_poly.pdbx_seq_one_letter_code
_entity_poly.pdbx_strand_id
1 'polypeptide(L)'
;MAAYNANGGSQSRSILSALAATNMLDTRSKLPAGTNPMGDAEQIHSEYANVTALFVELLVAVLDYLPVADQMRVARTSRRMQEMVYEDARWVSRLKSMGCWDEREARQRFEEAVRRRREQAAAQAAAQKDANKQATTTTLFDASTEEQRRKRAVSELRDGFETMTVGGPASSTGSPEGQATYLDVFKNAKSIRGGARQEYGKIYGALAPFYFDIVKAKTHAEPIVFKAFRDPETQAQMLANLRKFAMSDWSAGCMAREAKLTSMMAIFEKAVVREFEQGYEFWDVDGRMRRFGHVLHALNGAKSAIDIFIQKHPILNDRDMNFNPIECINRGQGADDVSLTPSQQFFERLLLKVNEQADVIARIFPDAEQVFWELVDKIREDIIVEYTTPLFDEAHERSLAMYLKAVAGVFEQTMRFFRALKPPGATEEKVGEMAKVMVLRVFEPHLDLYLQEELEYFTKQAEQSVSQWEKKLSEQDSRRIS
;
A
#
# COMPACT_ATOMS: atom_id res chain seq x y z
N MET A 1 21.95 10.01 -27.13
CA MET A 1 20.77 10.83 -27.45
C MET A 1 20.09 11.26 -26.16
N ALA A 2 19.34 12.36 -26.18
CA ALA A 2 18.92 13.07 -24.97
C ALA A 2 17.41 12.91 -24.65
N ALA A 3 17.12 13.06 -23.34
CA ALA A 3 15.88 13.57 -22.73
C ALA A 3 14.53 12.87 -23.00
N TYR A 4 13.82 12.49 -21.93
CA TYR A 4 12.74 13.34 -21.39
C TYR A 4 12.45 13.04 -19.90
N ASN A 5 11.88 14.01 -19.17
CA ASN A 5 11.52 13.96 -17.73
C ASN A 5 10.17 13.20 -17.53
N ALA A 6 9.61 12.94 -16.35
CA ALA A 6 9.85 13.31 -14.93
C ALA A 6 9.28 12.17 -14.03
N ASN A 7 9.17 12.21 -12.68
CA ASN A 7 9.44 13.18 -11.61
C ASN A 7 9.68 12.41 -10.28
N GLY A 8 10.10 13.06 -9.18
CA GLY A 8 10.11 12.42 -7.84
C GLY A 8 11.28 12.80 -6.91
N GLY A 9 11.70 14.06 -6.87
CA GLY A 9 12.88 14.47 -6.09
C GLY A 9 12.67 14.48 -4.57
N SER A 10 13.09 13.42 -3.88
CA SER A 10 13.34 13.46 -2.43
C SER A 10 14.57 14.33 -2.15
N GLN A 11 14.37 15.61 -1.82
CA GLN A 11 15.45 16.49 -1.39
C GLN A 11 15.88 16.16 0.05
N SER A 12 16.89 15.29 0.16
CA SER A 12 17.69 15.13 1.38
C SER A 12 18.36 16.46 1.75
N ARG A 13 17.69 17.28 2.56
CA ARG A 13 18.24 18.54 3.09
C ARG A 13 19.36 18.23 4.08
N SER A 14 20.58 18.12 3.56
CA SER A 14 21.78 18.10 4.39
C SER A 14 21.89 19.38 5.21
N ILE A 15 22.06 19.25 6.52
CA ILE A 15 22.25 20.39 7.44
C ILE A 15 23.43 21.27 6.97
N LEU A 16 24.44 20.65 6.34
CA LEU A 16 25.61 21.33 5.80
C LEU A 16 25.31 22.21 4.58
N SER A 17 24.32 21.89 3.74
CA SER A 17 23.96 22.75 2.60
C SER A 17 23.18 24.00 3.02
N ALA A 18 22.48 23.95 4.17
CA ALA A 18 21.86 25.13 4.77
C ALA A 18 22.91 26.04 5.42
N LEU A 19 23.90 25.48 6.13
CA LEU A 19 25.01 26.24 6.72
C LEU A 19 25.96 26.86 5.68
N ALA A 20 26.16 26.21 4.53
CA ALA A 20 27.01 26.74 3.45
C ALA A 20 26.38 27.95 2.73
N ALA A 21 25.06 28.15 2.82
CA ALA A 21 24.39 29.32 2.24
C ALA A 21 24.60 30.61 3.07
N THR A 22 25.00 30.47 4.34
CA THR A 22 25.40 31.59 5.19
C THR A 22 26.91 31.79 5.14
N ASN A 23 27.36 32.82 4.42
CA ASN A 23 28.76 33.29 4.42
C ASN A 23 29.14 33.87 5.81
N MET A 24 29.39 32.99 6.78
CA MET A 24 29.94 33.32 8.11
C MET A 24 31.38 32.80 8.28
N LEU A 25 32.20 32.96 7.23
CA LEU A 25 33.65 32.84 7.34
C LEU A 25 34.30 34.12 6.83
N ASP A 26 35.05 34.74 7.74
CA ASP A 26 35.93 35.90 7.55
C ASP A 26 35.28 37.26 7.22
N THR A 27 34.96 38.03 8.26
CA THR A 27 35.46 39.41 8.32
C THR A 27 35.91 39.76 9.74
N ARG A 28 37.18 40.14 9.86
CA ARG A 28 37.81 40.63 11.10
C ARG A 28 37.03 41.77 11.76
N SER A 29 37.00 41.71 13.09
CA SER A 29 36.68 42.82 13.99
C SER A 29 37.25 44.17 13.54
N LYS A 30 36.38 45.09 13.12
CA LYS A 30 36.65 46.52 13.01
C LYS A 30 35.47 47.28 13.60
N LEU A 31 35.67 47.91 14.76
CA LEU A 31 34.76 48.92 15.29
C LEU A 31 34.80 50.15 14.36
N PRO A 32 33.67 50.60 13.78
CA PRO A 32 33.61 51.89 13.12
C PRO A 32 33.51 52.99 14.20
N ALA A 33 34.41 53.96 14.13
CA ALA A 33 34.33 55.13 15.00
C ALA A 33 33.24 56.10 14.47
N GLY A 34 32.13 56.19 15.20
CA GLY A 34 31.18 57.30 15.15
C GLY A 34 30.26 57.42 13.92
N THR A 35 28.97 57.09 14.09
CA THR A 35 27.81 57.90 13.63
C THR A 35 26.48 57.33 14.14
N ASN A 36 25.49 58.21 14.39
CA ASN A 36 24.04 57.98 14.55
C ASN A 36 23.51 56.73 15.30
N PRO A 37 23.12 56.85 16.60
CA PRO A 37 22.65 55.71 17.42
C PRO A 37 21.21 55.23 17.17
N MET A 38 20.56 55.63 16.07
CA MET A 38 19.10 55.43 15.88
C MET A 38 18.72 54.58 14.66
N GLY A 39 19.58 54.50 13.63
CA GLY A 39 19.38 53.57 12.50
C GLY A 39 19.83 52.15 12.83
N ASP A 40 20.99 52.04 13.48
CA ASP A 40 21.57 50.75 13.88
C ASP A 40 20.62 49.95 14.79
N ALA A 41 19.85 50.61 15.65
CA ALA A 41 18.94 49.96 16.59
C ALA A 41 17.81 49.16 15.91
N GLU A 42 17.22 49.66 14.82
CA GLU A 42 16.20 48.93 14.05
C GLU A 42 16.81 47.78 13.26
N GLN A 43 18.00 47.99 12.68
CA GLN A 43 18.71 46.96 11.90
C GLN A 43 19.19 45.81 12.80
N ILE A 44 19.71 46.15 13.98
CA ILE A 44 19.98 45.23 15.10
C ILE A 44 18.70 44.51 15.52
N HIS A 45 17.60 45.20 15.85
CA HIS A 45 16.36 44.52 16.25
C HIS A 45 15.82 43.56 15.18
N SER A 46 15.92 43.90 13.89
CA SER A 46 15.58 43.01 12.77
C SER A 46 16.49 41.77 12.72
N GLU A 47 17.80 41.94 12.85
CA GLU A 47 18.77 40.84 12.83
C GLU A 47 18.59 39.90 14.04
N TYR A 48 18.43 40.44 15.26
CA TYR A 48 18.15 39.64 16.46
C TYR A 48 16.76 38.97 16.42
N ALA A 49 15.75 39.59 15.78
CA ALA A 49 14.46 38.95 15.52
C ALA A 49 14.59 37.76 14.55
N ASN A 50 15.38 37.90 13.49
CA ASN A 50 15.66 36.80 12.55
C ASN A 50 16.45 35.66 13.21
N VAL A 51 17.47 35.97 14.01
CA VAL A 51 18.24 34.96 14.76
C VAL A 51 17.37 34.22 15.78
N THR A 52 16.47 34.93 16.48
CA THR A 52 15.54 34.27 17.42
C THR A 52 14.46 33.46 16.73
N ALA A 53 13.96 33.88 15.56
CA ALA A 53 13.06 33.08 14.73
C ALA A 53 13.73 31.78 14.25
N LEU A 54 14.94 31.87 13.67
CA LEU A 54 15.74 30.71 13.25
C LEU A 54 16.05 29.75 14.40
N PHE A 55 16.32 30.28 15.60
CA PHE A 55 16.52 29.46 16.79
C PHE A 55 15.24 28.71 17.23
N VAL A 56 14.07 29.35 17.12
CA VAL A 56 12.78 28.70 17.38
C VAL A 56 12.48 27.63 16.33
N GLU A 57 12.72 27.88 15.04
CA GLU A 57 12.58 26.88 13.98
C GLU A 57 13.50 25.67 14.19
N LEU A 58 14.77 25.91 14.57
CA LEU A 58 15.71 24.84 14.90
C LEU A 58 15.24 24.02 16.11
N LEU A 59 14.69 24.66 17.15
CA LEU A 59 14.10 23.95 18.29
C LEU A 59 12.86 23.13 17.90
N VAL A 60 11.98 23.67 17.05
CA VAL A 60 10.82 22.95 16.51
C VAL A 60 11.27 21.71 15.74
N ALA A 61 12.28 21.84 14.88
CA ALA A 61 12.84 20.73 14.11
C ALA A 61 13.52 19.69 14.99
N VAL A 62 14.32 20.11 15.99
CA VAL A 62 14.95 19.18 16.96
C VAL A 62 13.89 18.38 17.72
N LEU A 63 12.80 19.03 18.18
CA LEU A 63 11.71 18.36 18.88
C LEU A 63 11.08 17.21 18.08
N ASP A 64 11.07 17.25 16.74
CA ASP A 64 10.55 16.15 15.93
C ASP A 64 11.37 14.87 16.02
N TYR A 65 12.68 14.98 16.24
CA TYR A 65 13.61 13.84 16.37
C TYR A 65 13.83 13.38 17.82
N LEU A 66 13.16 13.98 18.82
CA LEU A 66 13.19 13.46 20.19
C LEU A 66 12.22 12.27 20.37
N PRO A 67 12.57 11.29 21.24
CA PRO A 67 11.61 10.31 21.74
C PRO A 67 10.44 10.99 22.45
N VAL A 68 9.24 10.40 22.35
CA VAL A 68 8.01 10.93 22.99
C VAL A 68 8.19 11.13 24.50
N ALA A 69 8.91 10.23 25.17
CA ALA A 69 9.23 10.36 26.60
C ALA A 69 10.07 11.61 26.91
N ASP A 70 10.98 12.01 26.02
CA ASP A 70 11.82 13.19 26.21
C ASP A 70 11.10 14.48 25.79
N GLN A 71 10.25 14.44 24.76
CA GLN A 71 9.32 15.52 24.44
C GLN A 71 8.44 15.87 25.66
N MET A 72 7.87 14.87 26.34
CA MET A 72 7.09 15.10 27.56
C MET A 72 7.94 15.66 28.72
N ARG A 73 9.24 15.37 28.79
CA ARG A 73 10.16 16.03 29.76
C ARG A 73 10.41 17.49 29.37
N VAL A 74 10.65 17.78 28.10
CA VAL A 74 10.84 19.16 27.60
C VAL A 74 9.60 20.02 27.85
N ALA A 75 8.40 19.48 27.64
CA ALA A 75 7.13 20.16 27.93
C ALA A 75 6.97 20.60 29.39
N ARG A 76 7.67 19.95 30.34
CA ARG A 76 7.65 20.29 31.77
C ARG A 76 8.66 21.39 32.16
N THR A 77 9.52 21.84 31.27
CA THR A 77 10.59 22.82 31.60
C THR A 77 10.10 24.27 31.59
N SER A 78 9.14 24.62 30.73
CA SER A 78 8.63 25.99 30.58
C SER A 78 7.29 25.98 29.82
N ARG A 79 6.41 26.96 30.07
CA ARG A 79 5.12 27.09 29.36
C ARG A 79 5.29 27.21 27.85
N ARG A 80 6.29 27.96 27.37
CA ARG A 80 6.56 28.07 25.92
C ARG A 80 6.99 26.72 25.30
N MET A 81 7.79 25.93 26.02
CA MET A 81 8.14 24.58 25.58
C MET A 81 6.97 23.61 25.67
N GLN A 82 6.06 23.79 26.63
CA GLN A 82 4.80 23.05 26.70
C GLN A 82 3.95 23.31 25.46
N GLU A 83 3.78 24.58 25.07
CA GLU A 83 3.05 25.00 23.86
C GLU A 83 3.67 24.40 22.58
N MET A 84 5.00 24.50 22.42
CA MET A 84 5.73 23.96 21.25
C MET A 84 5.70 22.42 21.14
N VAL A 85 5.62 21.70 22.26
CA VAL A 85 5.49 20.23 22.27
C VAL A 85 4.03 19.79 22.10
N TYR A 86 3.07 20.57 22.60
CA TYR A 86 1.64 20.25 22.53
C TYR A 86 0.99 20.72 21.22
N GLU A 87 1.73 21.38 20.35
CA GLU A 87 1.30 21.81 19.01
C GLU A 87 0.70 20.65 18.20
N ASP A 88 -0.59 20.78 17.83
CA ASP A 88 -1.39 19.73 17.18
C ASP A 88 -0.75 19.27 15.86
N ALA A 89 -0.14 20.19 15.09
CA ALA A 89 0.50 19.91 13.81
C ALA A 89 1.60 18.82 13.90
N ARG A 90 2.33 18.77 15.01
CA ARG A 90 3.37 17.76 15.28
C ARG A 90 2.79 16.35 15.40
N TRP A 91 1.70 16.22 16.16
CA TRP A 91 1.00 14.96 16.37
C TRP A 91 0.22 14.54 15.13
N VAL A 92 -0.36 15.49 14.39
CA VAL A 92 -0.95 15.26 13.07
C VAL A 92 0.09 14.70 12.08
N SER A 93 1.31 15.22 12.06
CA SER A 93 2.38 14.71 11.19
C SER A 93 2.70 13.24 11.48
N ARG A 94 2.77 12.87 12.78
CA ARG A 94 2.99 11.47 13.21
C ARG A 94 1.79 10.54 12.97
N LEU A 95 0.56 11.04 13.08
CA LEU A 95 -0.64 10.27 12.69
C LEU A 95 -0.70 10.08 11.17
N LYS A 96 -0.29 11.07 10.38
CA LYS A 96 -0.18 10.99 8.92
C LYS A 96 0.86 9.94 8.48
N SER A 97 2.02 9.85 9.13
CA SER A 97 3.03 8.85 8.76
C SER A 97 2.61 7.40 9.08
N MET A 98 1.66 7.19 9.99
CA MET A 98 1.03 5.88 10.23
C MET A 98 -0.18 5.59 9.32
N GLY A 99 -0.61 6.56 8.50
CA GLY A 99 -1.83 6.48 7.69
C GLY A 99 -3.14 6.59 8.50
N CYS A 100 -3.11 7.22 9.67
CA CYS A 100 -4.22 7.28 10.63
C CYS A 100 -4.86 8.67 10.76
N TRP A 101 -4.74 9.52 9.74
CA TRP A 101 -5.27 10.88 9.76
C TRP A 101 -5.86 11.30 8.40
N ASP A 102 -7.17 11.50 8.38
CA ASP A 102 -7.89 12.04 7.24
C ASP A 102 -8.17 13.53 7.40
N GLU A 103 -7.53 14.34 6.56
CA GLU A 103 -7.64 15.81 6.57
C GLU A 103 -9.07 16.29 6.26
N ARG A 104 -9.87 15.49 5.54
CA ARG A 104 -11.28 15.75 5.23
C ARG A 104 -12.18 15.46 6.43
N GLU A 105 -12.01 14.30 7.03
CA GLU A 105 -12.73 13.85 8.21
C GLU A 105 -12.49 14.79 9.41
N ALA A 106 -11.24 15.21 9.60
CA ALA A 106 -10.83 16.14 10.66
C ALA A 106 -11.45 17.54 10.51
N ARG A 107 -11.73 17.99 9.28
CA ARG A 107 -12.43 19.26 9.01
C ARG A 107 -13.91 19.14 9.35
N GLN A 108 -14.58 18.10 8.83
CA GLN A 108 -16.00 17.86 9.09
C GLN A 108 -16.29 17.75 10.60
N ARG A 109 -15.51 16.95 11.34
CA ARG A 109 -15.70 16.83 12.80
C ARG A 109 -15.36 18.11 13.56
N PHE A 110 -14.43 18.92 13.09
CA PHE A 110 -14.16 20.23 13.69
C PHE A 110 -15.33 21.19 13.48
N GLU A 111 -15.89 21.24 12.27
CA GLU A 111 -17.07 22.05 11.95
C GLU A 111 -18.30 21.60 12.76
N GLU A 112 -18.52 20.28 12.90
CA GLU A 112 -19.56 19.73 13.77
C GLU A 112 -19.34 20.03 15.26
N ALA A 113 -18.10 19.95 15.77
CA ALA A 113 -17.78 20.29 17.14
C ALA A 113 -17.98 21.79 17.43
N VAL A 114 -17.62 22.66 16.49
CA VAL A 114 -17.89 24.10 16.55
C VAL A 114 -19.39 24.38 16.48
N ARG A 115 -20.14 23.70 15.58
CA ARG A 115 -21.59 23.81 15.47
C ARG A 115 -22.27 23.40 16.78
N ARG A 116 -21.91 22.22 17.33
CA ARG A 116 -22.42 21.72 18.61
C ARG A 116 -22.06 22.64 19.78
N ARG A 117 -20.85 23.19 19.84
CA ARG A 117 -20.47 24.18 20.87
C ARG A 117 -21.30 25.46 20.75
N ARG A 118 -21.60 25.91 19.54
CA ARG A 118 -22.47 27.07 19.27
C ARG A 118 -23.94 26.79 19.65
N GLU A 119 -24.45 25.62 19.33
CA GLU A 119 -25.79 25.14 19.73
C GLU A 119 -25.90 25.04 21.26
N GLN A 120 -24.90 24.46 21.93
CA GLN A 120 -24.86 24.37 23.40
C GLN A 120 -24.76 25.75 24.05
N ALA A 121 -23.96 26.67 23.51
CA ALA A 121 -23.89 28.05 24.00
C ALA A 121 -25.21 28.80 23.78
N ALA A 122 -25.90 28.57 22.65
CA ALA A 122 -27.22 29.13 22.38
C ALA A 122 -28.30 28.56 23.32
N ALA A 123 -28.28 27.26 23.60
CA ALA A 123 -29.17 26.60 24.54
C ALA A 123 -28.94 27.07 25.99
N GLN A 124 -27.67 27.24 26.41
CA GLN A 124 -27.33 27.82 27.70
C GLN A 124 -27.77 29.29 27.80
N ALA A 125 -27.56 30.09 26.75
CA ALA A 125 -28.04 31.47 26.70
C ALA A 125 -29.58 31.59 26.68
N ALA A 126 -30.28 30.62 26.10
CA ALA A 126 -31.74 30.53 26.16
C ALA A 126 -32.23 30.16 27.56
N ALA A 127 -31.68 29.11 28.17
CA ALA A 127 -31.98 28.71 29.54
C ALA A 127 -31.69 29.83 30.55
N GLN A 128 -30.63 30.60 30.35
CA GLN A 128 -30.28 31.74 31.20
C GLN A 128 -31.19 32.96 30.97
N LYS A 129 -31.81 33.11 29.79
CA LYS A 129 -32.87 34.10 29.53
C LYS A 129 -34.21 33.73 30.20
N ASP A 130 -34.56 32.45 30.23
CA ASP A 130 -35.79 32.01 30.92
C ASP A 130 -35.62 32.01 32.44
N ALA A 131 -34.43 31.68 32.98
CA ALA A 131 -34.11 31.92 34.39
C ALA A 131 -34.23 33.41 34.77
N ASN A 132 -33.84 34.33 33.87
CA ASN A 132 -33.94 35.77 34.08
C ASN A 132 -35.39 36.33 34.03
N LYS A 133 -36.41 35.50 33.72
CA LYS A 133 -37.83 35.86 33.90
C LYS A 133 -38.38 35.50 35.29
N GLN A 134 -37.73 34.61 36.03
CA GLN A 134 -38.11 34.25 37.41
C GLN A 134 -37.20 34.91 38.47
N ALA A 135 -36.05 35.46 38.07
CA ALA A 135 -35.05 36.04 38.98
C ALA A 135 -35.18 37.56 39.18
N THR A 136 -36.38 38.08 39.44
CA THR A 136 -36.57 39.45 39.96
C THR A 136 -36.45 39.53 41.49
N THR A 137 -35.52 38.77 42.07
CA THR A 137 -35.01 39.00 43.43
C THR A 137 -33.63 38.36 43.62
N THR A 138 -32.82 38.95 44.49
CA THR A 138 -31.50 38.49 44.99
C THR A 138 -30.35 38.36 43.98
N THR A 139 -29.58 39.45 43.86
CA THR A 139 -28.15 39.39 43.55
C THR A 139 -27.34 39.61 44.82
N LEU A 140 -26.51 38.66 45.25
CA LEU A 140 -25.20 38.93 45.89
C LEU A 140 -24.35 37.65 46.00
N PHE A 141 -23.20 37.64 45.31
CA PHE A 141 -22.01 36.78 45.55
C PHE A 141 -22.22 35.29 45.90
N ASP A 142 -22.16 34.41 44.89
CA ASP A 142 -21.92 32.97 45.09
C ASP A 142 -20.47 32.59 44.76
N ALA A 143 -19.60 32.65 45.77
CA ALA A 143 -18.19 32.27 45.67
C ALA A 143 -17.97 30.77 45.37
N SER A 144 -18.98 29.91 45.57
CA SER A 144 -18.85 28.47 45.33
C SER A 144 -18.79 28.14 43.83
N THR A 145 -19.47 28.92 42.98
CA THR A 145 -19.50 28.71 41.52
C THR A 145 -18.13 28.89 40.85
N GLU A 146 -17.36 29.86 41.32
CA GLU A 146 -16.01 30.13 40.81
C GLU A 146 -15.01 29.06 41.28
N GLU A 147 -15.18 28.54 42.50
CA GLU A 147 -14.39 27.41 43.00
C GLU A 147 -14.74 26.10 42.25
N GLN A 148 -16.01 25.88 41.91
CA GLN A 148 -16.46 24.77 41.06
C GLN A 148 -15.87 24.85 39.65
N ARG A 149 -15.82 26.06 39.06
CA ARG A 149 -15.13 26.32 37.77
C ARG A 149 -13.64 26.06 37.87
N ARG A 150 -12.98 26.52 38.93
CA ARG A 150 -11.55 26.32 39.14
C ARG A 150 -11.20 24.84 39.36
N LYS A 151 -12.04 24.09 40.08
CA LYS A 151 -11.93 22.62 40.22
C LYS A 151 -12.14 21.89 38.88
N ARG A 152 -13.09 22.33 38.04
CA ARG A 152 -13.25 21.78 36.66
C ARG A 152 -12.06 22.09 35.76
N ALA A 153 -11.56 23.32 35.74
CA ALA A 153 -10.38 23.69 34.95
C ALA A 153 -9.12 22.91 35.38
N VAL A 154 -8.94 22.66 36.68
CA VAL A 154 -7.87 21.79 37.21
C VAL A 154 -8.08 20.32 36.83
N SER A 155 -9.33 19.86 36.72
CA SER A 155 -9.65 18.50 36.24
C SER A 155 -9.49 18.32 34.73
N GLU A 156 -9.66 19.37 33.92
CA GLU A 156 -9.41 19.34 32.46
C GLU A 156 -7.90 19.47 32.14
N LEU A 157 -7.13 20.08 33.05
CA LEU A 157 -5.67 20.08 33.04
C LEU A 157 -5.04 18.79 33.62
N ARG A 158 -5.86 17.79 34.02
CA ARG A 158 -5.37 16.49 34.48
C ARG A 158 -4.81 15.70 33.30
N ASP A 159 -3.49 15.77 33.20
CA ASP A 159 -2.61 15.23 32.18
C ASP A 159 -3.13 13.94 31.50
N GLY A 160 -3.30 13.99 30.17
CA GLY A 160 -3.68 12.84 29.33
C GLY A 160 -2.58 11.78 29.16
N PHE A 161 -1.67 11.72 30.13
CA PHE A 161 -0.61 10.74 30.27
C PHE A 161 -0.62 10.22 31.72
N GLU A 162 -1.82 9.92 32.25
CA GLU A 162 -1.94 9.17 33.50
C GLU A 162 -1.17 7.86 33.34
N THR A 163 -0.03 7.79 34.04
CA THR A 163 0.69 6.57 34.27
C THR A 163 -0.25 5.59 34.95
N MET A 164 -0.80 4.63 34.19
CA MET A 164 -1.25 3.37 34.77
C MET A 164 -0.16 2.90 35.72
N THR A 165 -0.51 2.71 36.98
CA THR A 165 0.41 2.32 38.03
C THR A 165 0.95 0.93 37.74
N VAL A 166 2.16 0.88 37.17
CA VAL A 166 2.97 -0.34 37.03
C VAL A 166 3.38 -0.77 38.44
N GLY A 167 2.47 -1.46 39.13
CA GLY A 167 2.58 -1.78 40.56
C GLY A 167 1.27 -2.18 41.27
N GLY A 168 0.12 -2.18 40.60
CA GLY A 168 -1.09 -2.84 41.12
C GLY A 168 -1.05 -4.38 40.90
N PRO A 169 -1.63 -5.20 41.80
CA PRO A 169 -1.61 -6.66 41.64
C PRO A 169 -2.38 -7.08 40.38
N ALA A 170 -1.96 -8.18 39.76
CA ALA A 170 -2.40 -8.61 38.44
C ALA A 170 -3.91 -8.89 38.31
N SER A 171 -4.70 -7.85 38.03
CA SER A 171 -6.08 -7.97 37.56
C SER A 171 -6.11 -8.09 36.04
N SER A 172 -6.19 -9.33 35.57
CA SER A 172 -6.69 -9.72 34.25
C SER A 172 -6.02 -9.10 33.00
N THR A 173 -4.73 -9.37 32.79
CA THR A 173 -4.12 -9.36 31.43
C THR A 173 -4.60 -10.50 30.53
N GLY A 174 -5.51 -11.36 31.02
CA GLY A 174 -6.10 -12.50 30.32
C GLY A 174 -7.57 -12.32 29.88
N SER A 175 -8.14 -11.12 29.96
CA SER A 175 -9.50 -10.86 29.44
C SER A 175 -9.45 -10.70 27.91
N PRO A 176 -10.25 -11.45 27.12
CA PRO A 176 -10.28 -11.33 25.66
C PRO A 176 -10.58 -9.90 25.17
N GLU A 177 -11.45 -9.18 25.89
CA GLU A 177 -11.84 -7.78 25.61
C GLU A 177 -10.64 -6.81 25.70
N GLY A 178 -9.71 -7.06 26.62
CA GLY A 178 -8.48 -6.29 26.73
C GLY A 178 -7.59 -6.47 25.50
N GLN A 179 -7.45 -7.71 25.02
CA GLN A 179 -6.62 -8.03 23.85
C GLN A 179 -7.16 -7.43 22.55
N ALA A 180 -8.48 -7.51 22.33
CA ALA A 180 -9.14 -6.88 21.19
C ALA A 180 -8.88 -5.35 21.14
N THR A 181 -8.89 -4.69 22.31
CA THR A 181 -8.62 -3.26 22.42
C THR A 181 -7.22 -2.86 21.89
N TYR A 182 -6.20 -3.72 22.03
CA TYR A 182 -4.85 -3.48 21.49
C TYR A 182 -4.73 -3.78 19.98
N LEU A 183 -5.58 -4.66 19.44
CA LEU A 183 -5.57 -5.01 18.01
C LEU A 183 -6.33 -3.98 17.17
N ASP A 184 -7.45 -3.47 17.68
CA ASP A 184 -8.31 -2.50 17.00
C ASP A 184 -7.93 -1.02 17.26
N VAL A 185 -6.76 -0.77 17.86
CA VAL A 185 -6.24 0.58 18.17
C VAL A 185 -6.36 1.54 16.99
N PHE A 186 -5.96 1.12 15.80
CA PHE A 186 -6.00 1.95 14.60
C PHE A 186 -7.41 2.11 14.01
N LYS A 187 -8.33 1.16 14.23
CA LYS A 187 -9.75 1.30 13.83
C LYS A 187 -10.49 2.30 14.74
N ASN A 188 -10.05 2.40 15.99
CA ASN A 188 -10.62 3.31 16.99
C ASN A 188 -10.01 4.72 16.97
N ALA A 189 -8.92 4.93 16.23
CA ALA A 189 -8.30 6.24 16.04
C ALA A 189 -9.22 7.18 15.25
N LYS A 190 -9.27 8.46 15.62
CA LYS A 190 -10.18 9.44 15.01
C LYS A 190 -9.42 10.70 14.59
N SER A 191 -9.68 11.19 13.39
CA SER A 191 -9.12 12.46 12.94
C SER A 191 -9.88 13.61 13.62
N ILE A 192 -9.25 14.28 14.59
CA ILE A 192 -9.84 15.39 15.38
C ILE A 192 -8.84 16.53 15.46
N ARG A 193 -9.13 17.67 14.80
CA ARG A 193 -8.30 18.89 14.89
C ARG A 193 -8.29 19.45 16.32
N GLY A 194 -7.09 19.74 16.83
CA GLY A 194 -6.88 20.15 18.22
C GLY A 194 -6.95 19.00 19.24
N GLY A 195 -7.08 17.75 18.77
CA GLY A 195 -7.13 16.53 19.58
C GLY A 195 -6.10 15.47 19.17
N ALA A 196 -5.19 15.77 18.22
CA ALA A 196 -4.29 14.79 17.64
C ALA A 196 -3.31 14.21 18.67
N ARG A 197 -2.89 15.01 19.67
CA ARG A 197 -2.04 14.56 20.78
C ARG A 197 -2.72 13.47 21.61
N GLN A 198 -4.01 13.62 21.92
CA GLN A 198 -4.76 12.67 22.74
C GLN A 198 -4.99 11.36 21.99
N GLU A 199 -5.31 11.43 20.69
CA GLU A 199 -5.49 10.23 19.86
C GLU A 199 -4.16 9.49 19.63
N TYR A 200 -3.06 10.21 19.36
CA TYR A 200 -1.72 9.62 19.33
C TYR A 200 -1.33 9.03 20.70
N GLY A 201 -1.69 9.69 21.81
CA GLY A 201 -1.44 9.21 23.16
C GLY A 201 -2.08 7.85 23.46
N LYS A 202 -3.30 7.60 22.96
CA LYS A 202 -3.96 6.28 23.04
C LYS A 202 -3.18 5.22 22.27
N ILE A 203 -2.81 5.51 21.01
CA ILE A 203 -2.04 4.60 20.15
C ILE A 203 -0.68 4.28 20.80
N TYR A 204 0.02 5.30 21.30
CA TYR A 204 1.31 5.17 21.97
C TYR A 204 1.19 4.35 23.26
N GLY A 205 0.22 4.65 24.13
CA GLY A 205 -0.01 3.89 25.37
C GLY A 205 -0.32 2.41 25.12
N ALA A 206 -1.00 2.09 24.02
CA ALA A 206 -1.32 0.73 23.62
C ALA A 206 -0.12 -0.04 23.01
N LEU A 207 0.62 0.57 22.07
CA LEU A 207 1.61 -0.14 21.24
C LEU A 207 3.07 0.04 21.68
N ALA A 208 3.42 1.17 22.31
CA ALA A 208 4.80 1.46 22.70
C ALA A 208 5.42 0.42 23.67
N PRO A 209 4.70 -0.17 24.65
CA PRO A 209 5.26 -1.19 25.52
C PRO A 209 5.78 -2.41 24.75
N PHE A 210 5.01 -2.88 23.76
CA PHE A 210 5.38 -4.01 22.91
C PHE A 210 6.52 -3.66 21.94
N TYR A 211 6.48 -2.45 21.35
CA TYR A 211 7.52 -1.97 20.44
C TYR A 211 8.90 -1.91 21.10
N PHE A 212 8.99 -1.26 22.28
CA PHE A 212 10.27 -1.15 22.99
C PHE A 212 10.74 -2.45 23.65
N ASP A 213 9.86 -3.43 23.83
CA ASP A 213 10.21 -4.76 24.34
C ASP A 213 10.87 -5.64 23.25
N ILE A 214 10.34 -5.65 22.02
CA ILE A 214 10.96 -6.35 20.86
C ILE A 214 12.41 -5.89 20.62
N VAL A 215 12.68 -4.61 20.86
CA VAL A 215 14.03 -4.01 20.74
C VAL A 215 14.99 -4.52 21.81
N LYS A 216 14.48 -4.78 23.03
CA LYS A 216 15.28 -5.29 24.16
C LYS A 216 15.47 -6.80 24.12
N ALA A 217 14.55 -7.52 23.49
CA ALA A 217 14.59 -8.97 23.37
C ALA A 217 15.84 -9.45 22.59
N LYS A 218 16.58 -10.37 23.20
CA LYS A 218 17.73 -11.03 22.57
C LYS A 218 17.25 -12.16 21.67
N THR A 219 16.27 -12.93 22.14
CA THR A 219 15.76 -14.15 21.50
C THR A 219 14.31 -14.01 21.04
N HIS A 220 13.92 -14.71 19.99
CA HIS A 220 12.59 -14.60 19.35
C HIS A 220 11.40 -15.04 20.24
N ALA A 221 11.64 -15.84 21.29
CA ALA A 221 10.62 -16.28 22.25
C ALA A 221 10.50 -15.37 23.50
N GLU A 222 11.36 -14.36 23.64
CA GLU A 222 11.34 -13.45 24.79
C GLU A 222 10.25 -12.35 24.73
N PRO A 223 9.89 -11.76 23.55
CA PRO A 223 8.98 -10.62 23.50
C PRO A 223 7.61 -10.89 24.13
N ILE A 224 7.08 -9.87 24.79
CA ILE A 224 5.75 -9.89 25.41
C ILE A 224 4.66 -10.19 24.38
N VAL A 225 4.83 -9.79 23.11
CA VAL A 225 3.88 -10.10 22.01
C VAL A 225 3.61 -11.61 21.91
N PHE A 226 4.65 -12.45 21.86
CA PHE A 226 4.51 -13.90 21.73
C PHE A 226 4.07 -14.62 23.03
N LYS A 227 4.05 -13.90 24.17
CA LYS A 227 3.57 -14.40 25.46
C LYS A 227 2.14 -14.00 25.75
N ALA A 228 1.74 -12.80 25.34
CA ALA A 228 0.40 -12.24 25.53
C ALA A 228 -0.59 -12.78 24.49
N PHE A 229 -0.16 -12.86 23.23
CA PHE A 229 -0.95 -13.36 22.12
C PHE A 229 -0.52 -14.79 21.79
N ARG A 230 -1.44 -15.76 21.84
CA ARG A 230 -1.16 -17.18 21.55
C ARG A 230 -1.51 -17.58 20.12
N ASP A 231 -2.53 -16.96 19.54
CA ASP A 231 -2.99 -17.29 18.19
C ASP A 231 -2.15 -16.58 17.11
N PRO A 232 -1.64 -17.29 16.09
CA PRO A 232 -0.81 -16.71 15.02
C PRO A 232 -1.45 -15.52 14.32
N GLU A 233 -2.79 -15.51 14.17
CA GLU A 233 -3.55 -14.41 13.56
C GLU A 233 -3.44 -13.12 14.38
N THR A 234 -3.60 -13.22 15.71
CA THR A 234 -3.46 -12.07 16.62
C THR A 234 -2.00 -11.61 16.73
N GLN A 235 -1.04 -12.53 16.67
CA GLN A 235 0.38 -12.21 16.61
C GLN A 235 0.73 -11.45 15.31
N ALA A 236 0.23 -11.90 14.15
CA ALA A 236 0.44 -11.23 12.87
C ALA A 236 -0.18 -9.82 12.84
N GLN A 237 -1.43 -9.67 13.30
CA GLN A 237 -2.08 -8.36 13.43
C GLN A 237 -1.31 -7.42 14.36
N MET A 238 -0.82 -7.91 15.51
CA MET A 238 0.00 -7.11 16.42
C MET A 238 1.34 -6.70 15.78
N LEU A 239 2.03 -7.61 15.07
CA LEU A 239 3.27 -7.29 14.36
C LEU A 239 3.05 -6.26 13.24
N ALA A 240 1.96 -6.38 12.48
CA ALA A 240 1.57 -5.40 11.45
C ALA A 240 1.24 -4.03 12.07
N ASN A 241 0.53 -4.01 13.21
CA ASN A 241 0.27 -2.79 13.98
C ASN A 241 1.56 -2.13 14.50
N LEU A 242 2.52 -2.93 14.97
CA LEU A 242 3.82 -2.44 15.44
C LEU A 242 4.69 -1.91 14.28
N ARG A 243 4.60 -2.51 13.09
CA ARG A 243 5.24 -1.99 11.87
C ARG A 243 4.66 -0.65 11.45
N LYS A 244 3.33 -0.48 11.51
CA LYS A 244 2.67 0.83 11.29
C LYS A 244 3.11 1.85 12.34
N PHE A 245 3.13 1.48 13.61
CA PHE A 245 3.58 2.36 14.70
C PHE A 245 5.03 2.84 14.53
N ALA A 246 5.93 1.98 14.05
CA ALA A 246 7.33 2.33 13.79
C ALA A 246 7.48 3.51 12.81
N MET A 247 6.55 3.72 11.87
CA MET A 247 6.56 4.86 10.93
C MET A 247 6.37 6.23 11.63
N SER A 248 5.94 6.26 12.89
CA SER A 248 5.85 7.47 13.72
C SER A 248 7.10 7.73 14.57
N ASP A 249 8.07 6.82 14.57
CA ASP A 249 9.29 6.91 15.38
C ASP A 249 10.44 7.50 14.56
N TRP A 250 10.56 8.83 14.60
CA TRP A 250 11.69 9.55 14.01
C TRP A 250 12.84 9.77 15.01
N SER A 251 12.79 9.12 16.18
CA SER A 251 13.77 9.38 17.23
C SER A 251 15.07 8.62 17.04
N ALA A 252 16.16 9.12 17.62
CA ALA A 252 17.50 8.53 17.48
C ALA A 252 17.49 6.99 17.66
N GLY A 253 18.08 6.28 16.69
CA GLY A 253 18.11 4.82 16.65
C GLY A 253 16.86 4.14 16.09
N CYS A 254 15.89 4.87 15.52
CA CYS A 254 14.69 4.29 14.89
C CYS A 254 15.04 3.21 13.86
N MET A 255 16.00 3.46 12.97
CA MET A 255 16.49 2.48 11.97
C MET A 255 16.92 1.15 12.59
N ALA A 256 17.58 1.17 13.76
CA ALA A 256 18.01 -0.03 14.45
C ALA A 256 16.84 -0.80 15.09
N ARG A 257 15.84 -0.07 15.59
CA ARG A 257 14.60 -0.65 16.14
C ARG A 257 13.75 -1.26 15.02
N GLU A 258 13.59 -0.57 13.91
CA GLU A 258 12.88 -1.03 12.72
C GLU A 258 13.56 -2.25 12.08
N ALA A 259 14.89 -2.26 11.97
CA ALA A 259 15.65 -3.43 11.50
C ALA A 259 15.45 -4.65 12.41
N LYS A 260 15.45 -4.47 13.74
CA LYS A 260 15.19 -5.54 14.71
C LYS A 260 13.74 -6.05 14.63
N LEU A 261 12.76 -5.15 14.47
CA LEU A 261 11.36 -5.50 14.25
C LEU A 261 11.17 -6.28 12.94
N THR A 262 11.74 -5.79 11.84
CA THR A 262 11.72 -6.44 10.52
C THR A 262 12.36 -7.83 10.57
N SER A 263 13.49 -7.98 11.25
CA SER A 263 14.13 -9.28 11.48
C SER A 263 13.25 -10.25 12.28
N MET A 264 12.54 -9.75 13.29
CA MET A 264 11.58 -10.54 14.07
C MET A 264 10.38 -10.99 13.22
N MET A 265 9.82 -10.06 12.43
CA MET A 265 8.72 -10.33 11.49
C MET A 265 9.12 -11.37 10.45
N ALA A 266 10.31 -11.27 9.85
CA ALA A 266 10.80 -12.22 8.85
C ALA A 266 11.00 -13.64 9.40
N ILE A 267 11.30 -13.79 10.70
CA ILE A 267 11.45 -15.09 11.34
C ILE A 267 10.09 -15.71 11.67
N PHE A 268 9.13 -14.90 12.11
CA PHE A 268 7.73 -15.32 12.26
C PHE A 268 7.12 -15.71 10.90
N GLU A 269 7.33 -14.89 9.86
CA GLU A 269 6.89 -15.13 8.49
C GLU A 269 7.42 -16.46 7.95
N LYS A 270 8.73 -16.74 8.09
CA LYS A 270 9.33 -18.03 7.70
C LYS A 270 8.72 -19.23 8.43
N ALA A 271 8.38 -19.08 9.71
CA ALA A 271 7.73 -20.15 10.46
C ALA A 271 6.30 -20.40 9.96
N VAL A 272 5.52 -19.34 9.73
CA VAL A 272 4.15 -19.44 9.21
C VAL A 272 4.13 -19.96 7.77
N VAL A 273 5.07 -19.52 6.92
CA VAL A 273 5.26 -20.03 5.55
C VAL A 273 5.55 -21.53 5.56
N ARG A 274 6.40 -22.03 6.46
CA ARG A 274 6.67 -23.47 6.58
C ARG A 274 5.44 -24.28 6.99
N GLU A 275 4.56 -23.71 7.82
CA GLU A 275 3.29 -24.37 8.17
C GLU A 275 2.27 -24.33 7.02
N PHE A 276 2.28 -23.26 6.21
CA PHE A 276 1.52 -23.18 4.97
C PHE A 276 2.03 -24.20 3.93
N GLU A 277 3.35 -24.36 3.77
CA GLU A 277 3.97 -25.37 2.91
C GLU A 277 3.60 -26.80 3.33
N GLN A 278 3.59 -27.10 4.63
CA GLN A 278 3.07 -28.39 5.10
C GLN A 278 1.56 -28.53 4.80
N GLY A 279 0.77 -27.47 4.96
CA GLY A 279 -0.63 -27.46 4.51
C GLY A 279 -0.76 -27.85 3.03
N TYR A 280 0.11 -27.30 2.18
CA TYR A 280 0.19 -27.57 0.75
C TYR A 280 0.61 -29.02 0.42
N GLU A 281 1.65 -29.54 1.06
CA GLU A 281 2.14 -30.92 0.89
C GLU A 281 1.08 -31.99 1.19
N PHE A 282 0.20 -31.71 2.16
CA PHE A 282 -0.92 -32.59 2.54
C PHE A 282 -2.26 -32.20 1.88
N TRP A 283 -2.27 -31.18 1.01
CA TRP A 283 -3.46 -30.61 0.35
C TRP A 283 -4.60 -30.21 1.33
N ASP A 284 -4.23 -29.70 2.50
CA ASP A 284 -5.11 -29.23 3.57
C ASP A 284 -5.57 -27.78 3.30
N VAL A 285 -6.42 -27.65 2.27
CA VAL A 285 -6.94 -26.37 1.75
C VAL A 285 -7.71 -25.59 2.82
N ASP A 286 -8.69 -26.23 3.47
CA ASP A 286 -9.61 -25.56 4.40
C ASP A 286 -9.05 -25.39 5.82
N GLY A 287 -8.07 -26.21 6.22
CA GLY A 287 -7.41 -26.13 7.52
C GLY A 287 -6.18 -25.22 7.49
N ARG A 288 -4.99 -25.82 7.37
CA ARG A 288 -3.71 -25.09 7.50
C ARG A 288 -3.49 -24.05 6.41
N MET A 289 -3.78 -24.37 5.13
CA MET A 289 -3.53 -23.43 4.04
C MET A 289 -4.37 -22.16 4.21
N ARG A 290 -5.68 -22.30 4.39
CA ARG A 290 -6.58 -21.16 4.69
C ARG A 290 -6.11 -20.37 5.90
N ARG A 291 -5.90 -21.03 7.05
CA ARG A 291 -5.54 -20.33 8.30
C ARG A 291 -4.24 -19.54 8.13
N PHE A 292 -3.18 -20.17 7.66
CA PHE A 292 -1.88 -19.51 7.52
C PHE A 292 -1.82 -18.53 6.34
N GLY A 293 -2.61 -18.73 5.28
CA GLY A 293 -2.83 -17.72 4.23
C GLY A 293 -3.45 -16.43 4.79
N HIS A 294 -4.45 -16.54 5.68
CA HIS A 294 -5.04 -15.39 6.36
C HIS A 294 -4.06 -14.71 7.34
N VAL A 295 -3.23 -15.49 8.07
CA VAL A 295 -2.15 -14.97 8.93
C VAL A 295 -1.12 -14.16 8.11
N LEU A 296 -0.69 -14.68 6.96
CA LEU A 296 0.30 -14.03 6.10
C LEU A 296 -0.28 -12.81 5.36
N HIS A 297 -1.57 -12.84 5.00
CA HIS A 297 -2.29 -11.65 4.53
C HIS A 297 -2.27 -10.55 5.62
N ALA A 298 -2.64 -10.87 6.87
CA ALA A 298 -2.64 -9.92 7.97
C ALA A 298 -1.23 -9.37 8.31
N LEU A 299 -0.16 -10.12 8.05
CA LEU A 299 1.22 -9.70 8.31
C LEU A 299 1.78 -8.77 7.22
N ASN A 300 1.77 -9.23 5.96
CA ASN A 300 2.50 -8.63 4.83
C ASN A 300 1.73 -8.70 3.49
N GLY A 301 0.44 -9.03 3.49
CA GLY A 301 -0.34 -9.19 2.25
C GLY A 301 -0.06 -10.50 1.51
N ALA A 302 0.23 -11.59 2.24
CA ALA A 302 0.32 -12.98 1.77
C ALA A 302 1.35 -13.31 0.68
N LYS A 303 2.15 -12.34 0.19
CA LYS A 303 3.10 -12.51 -0.93
C LYS A 303 3.87 -13.83 -0.92
N SER A 304 4.57 -14.15 0.17
CA SER A 304 5.37 -15.39 0.25
C SER A 304 4.54 -16.68 0.20
N ALA A 305 3.27 -16.68 0.63
CA ALA A 305 2.38 -17.82 0.43
C ALA A 305 1.90 -17.93 -1.03
N ILE A 306 1.66 -16.78 -1.68
CA ILE A 306 1.26 -16.70 -3.08
C ILE A 306 2.41 -17.17 -3.99
N ASP A 307 3.62 -16.66 -3.77
CA ASP A 307 4.84 -17.07 -4.48
C ASP A 307 5.02 -18.60 -4.44
N ILE A 308 4.88 -19.21 -3.26
CA ILE A 308 5.04 -20.65 -3.05
C ILE A 308 3.89 -21.45 -3.67
N PHE A 309 2.64 -20.97 -3.52
CA PHE A 309 1.46 -21.60 -4.10
C PHE A 309 1.54 -21.64 -5.63
N ILE A 310 2.01 -20.55 -6.26
CA ILE A 310 2.22 -20.45 -7.70
C ILE A 310 3.42 -21.31 -8.13
N GLN A 311 4.59 -21.16 -7.51
CA GLN A 311 5.81 -21.89 -7.91
C GLN A 311 5.68 -23.42 -7.81
N LYS A 312 4.94 -23.93 -6.82
CA LYS A 312 4.72 -25.36 -6.63
C LYS A 312 3.44 -25.87 -7.31
N HIS A 313 2.72 -25.03 -8.05
CA HIS A 313 1.37 -25.35 -8.55
C HIS A 313 1.38 -26.58 -9.47
N PRO A 314 0.52 -27.60 -9.28
CA PRO A 314 0.60 -28.85 -10.05
C PRO A 314 0.42 -28.62 -11.55
N ILE A 315 -0.43 -27.66 -11.94
CA ILE A 315 -0.69 -27.27 -13.35
C ILE A 315 0.60 -26.95 -14.12
N LEU A 316 1.61 -26.34 -13.47
CA LEU A 316 2.88 -25.97 -14.14
C LEU A 316 3.78 -27.19 -14.43
N ASN A 317 3.58 -28.31 -13.72
CA ASN A 317 4.36 -29.55 -13.88
C ASN A 317 3.50 -30.70 -14.41
N ASP A 318 2.30 -30.40 -14.91
CA ASP A 318 1.31 -31.40 -15.26
C ASP A 318 1.61 -32.02 -16.63
N ARG A 319 1.89 -33.33 -16.63
CA ARG A 319 2.18 -34.07 -17.86
C ARG A 319 1.01 -34.08 -18.86
N ASP A 320 -0.22 -33.88 -18.40
CA ASP A 320 -1.38 -33.73 -19.30
C ASP A 320 -1.34 -32.42 -20.09
N MET A 321 -0.53 -31.43 -19.67
CA MET A 321 -0.32 -30.15 -20.34
C MET A 321 0.86 -30.17 -21.32
N ASN A 322 1.63 -31.27 -21.41
CA ASN A 322 2.64 -31.50 -22.47
C ASN A 322 1.99 -31.78 -23.84
N PHE A 323 1.24 -30.80 -24.37
CA PHE A 323 0.77 -30.85 -25.75
C PHE A 323 1.90 -30.46 -26.70
N ASN A 324 2.18 -31.31 -27.68
CA ASN A 324 3.12 -30.97 -28.74
C ASN A 324 2.47 -29.96 -29.71
N PRO A 325 2.97 -28.71 -29.82
CA PRO A 325 2.34 -27.70 -30.67
C PRO A 325 2.36 -28.09 -32.17
N ILE A 326 3.36 -28.86 -32.58
CA ILE A 326 3.57 -29.31 -33.97
C ILE A 326 2.42 -30.21 -34.47
N GLU A 327 1.57 -30.76 -33.58
CA GLU A 327 0.38 -31.51 -33.99
C GLU A 327 -0.63 -30.67 -34.80
N CYS A 328 -0.71 -29.35 -34.57
CA CYS A 328 -1.54 -28.45 -35.37
C CYS A 328 -1.16 -28.48 -36.86
N ILE A 329 0.14 -28.58 -37.13
CA ILE A 329 0.72 -28.60 -38.46
C ILE A 329 0.65 -30.01 -39.07
N ASN A 330 1.02 -31.04 -38.31
CA ASN A 330 1.05 -32.42 -38.79
C ASN A 330 -0.33 -33.03 -39.07
N ARG A 331 -1.42 -32.46 -38.51
CA ARG A 331 -2.81 -32.87 -38.78
C ARG A 331 -3.50 -32.03 -39.87
N GLY A 332 -2.77 -31.14 -40.55
CA GLY A 332 -3.24 -30.41 -41.73
C GLY A 332 -3.71 -31.33 -42.86
N GLN A 333 -4.81 -30.98 -43.54
CA GLN A 333 -5.34 -31.79 -44.64
C GLN A 333 -4.69 -31.48 -46.01
N GLY A 334 -3.71 -30.57 -46.04
CA GLY A 334 -2.94 -30.19 -47.23
C GLY A 334 -1.61 -29.54 -46.86
N ALA A 335 -0.76 -29.30 -47.87
CA ALA A 335 0.61 -28.82 -47.67
C ALA A 335 0.73 -27.40 -47.08
N ASP A 336 -0.32 -26.58 -47.21
CA ASP A 336 -0.41 -25.19 -46.70
C ASP A 336 -1.53 -25.00 -45.66
N ASP A 337 -2.06 -26.08 -45.07
CA ASP A 337 -3.23 -26.03 -44.18
C ASP A 337 -2.90 -26.38 -42.72
N VAL A 338 -3.10 -25.43 -41.80
CA VAL A 338 -2.98 -25.70 -40.34
C VAL A 338 -4.32 -26.11 -39.76
N SER A 339 -4.33 -27.25 -39.05
CA SER A 339 -5.45 -27.67 -38.23
C SER A 339 -5.41 -26.98 -36.86
N LEU A 340 -6.44 -26.20 -36.56
CA LEU A 340 -6.56 -25.45 -35.29
C LEU A 340 -7.23 -26.25 -34.16
N THR A 341 -7.62 -27.51 -34.43
CA THR A 341 -8.30 -28.37 -33.44
C THR A 341 -7.42 -28.77 -32.26
N PRO A 342 -6.11 -29.09 -32.41
CA PRO A 342 -5.27 -29.46 -31.26
C PRO A 342 -5.05 -28.30 -30.28
N SER A 343 -4.86 -27.07 -30.79
CA SER A 343 -4.74 -25.87 -29.96
C SER A 343 -6.06 -25.54 -29.24
N GLN A 344 -7.21 -25.72 -29.89
CA GLN A 344 -8.52 -25.56 -29.23
C GLN A 344 -8.65 -26.50 -28.02
N GLN A 345 -8.32 -27.79 -28.19
CA GLN A 345 -8.38 -28.77 -27.10
C GLN A 345 -7.38 -28.49 -25.96
N PHE A 346 -6.23 -27.91 -26.27
CA PHE A 346 -5.25 -27.44 -25.29
C PHE A 346 -5.84 -26.31 -24.44
N PHE A 347 -6.34 -25.23 -25.07
CA PHE A 347 -6.94 -24.10 -24.36
C PHE A 347 -8.21 -24.49 -23.59
N GLU A 348 -9.04 -25.40 -24.11
CA GLU A 348 -10.22 -25.92 -23.39
C GLU A 348 -9.84 -26.70 -22.13
N ARG A 349 -8.84 -27.59 -22.21
CA ARG A 349 -8.37 -28.34 -21.02
C ARG A 349 -7.67 -27.44 -20.01
N LEU A 350 -6.87 -26.46 -20.47
CA LEU A 350 -6.26 -25.45 -19.60
C LEU A 350 -7.33 -24.59 -18.91
N LEU A 351 -8.37 -24.16 -19.64
CA LEU A 351 -9.47 -23.35 -19.11
C LEU A 351 -10.21 -24.06 -17.97
N LEU A 352 -10.47 -25.37 -18.12
CA LEU A 352 -11.09 -26.19 -17.08
C LEU A 352 -10.20 -26.23 -15.83
N LYS A 353 -8.93 -26.64 -15.98
CA LYS A 353 -7.99 -26.75 -14.84
C LYS A 353 -7.77 -25.42 -14.11
N VAL A 354 -7.70 -24.29 -14.83
CA VAL A 354 -7.54 -22.95 -14.23
C VAL A 354 -8.81 -22.49 -13.51
N ASN A 355 -9.99 -22.69 -14.10
CA ASN A 355 -11.26 -22.34 -13.44
C ASN A 355 -11.52 -23.19 -12.19
N GLU A 356 -11.10 -24.46 -12.15
CA GLU A 356 -11.14 -25.28 -10.92
C GLU A 356 -10.29 -24.69 -9.78
N GLN A 357 -9.19 -24.01 -10.09
CA GLN A 357 -8.37 -23.35 -9.06
C GLN A 357 -8.99 -22.05 -8.53
N ALA A 358 -9.91 -21.41 -9.26
CA ALA A 358 -10.61 -20.22 -8.78
C ALA A 358 -11.30 -20.49 -7.43
N ASP A 359 -11.99 -21.62 -7.32
CA ASP A 359 -12.66 -22.06 -6.10
C ASP A 359 -11.68 -22.44 -4.98
N VAL A 360 -10.52 -22.99 -5.31
CA VAL A 360 -9.45 -23.34 -4.34
C VAL A 360 -8.84 -22.06 -3.77
N ILE A 361 -8.45 -21.12 -4.63
CA ILE A 361 -7.86 -19.82 -4.25
C ILE A 361 -8.85 -19.02 -3.39
N ALA A 362 -10.14 -19.00 -3.75
CA ALA A 362 -11.20 -18.33 -2.99
C ALA A 362 -11.41 -18.88 -1.57
N ARG A 363 -11.05 -20.15 -1.31
CA ARG A 363 -11.11 -20.73 0.05
C ARG A 363 -9.88 -20.39 0.89
N ILE A 364 -8.71 -20.23 0.26
CA ILE A 364 -7.42 -20.04 0.95
C ILE A 364 -7.14 -18.56 1.26
N PHE A 365 -7.32 -17.68 0.27
CA PHE A 365 -6.80 -16.32 0.29
C PHE A 365 -7.92 -15.26 0.42
N PRO A 366 -7.76 -14.24 1.29
CA PRO A 366 -8.69 -13.11 1.34
C PRO A 366 -8.78 -12.31 0.03
N ASP A 367 -7.63 -12.02 -0.60
CA ASP A 367 -7.53 -11.25 -1.85
C ASP A 367 -7.54 -12.16 -3.10
N ALA A 368 -8.52 -13.06 -3.17
CA ALA A 368 -8.56 -14.13 -4.16
C ALA A 368 -8.46 -13.67 -5.63
N GLU A 369 -9.02 -12.49 -5.97
CA GLU A 369 -8.92 -11.88 -7.31
C GLU A 369 -7.45 -11.64 -7.72
N GLN A 370 -6.63 -11.08 -6.83
CA GLN A 370 -5.22 -10.78 -7.13
C GLN A 370 -4.41 -12.07 -7.31
N VAL A 371 -4.56 -13.03 -6.40
CA VAL A 371 -3.84 -14.32 -6.43
C VAL A 371 -4.16 -15.10 -7.70
N PHE A 372 -5.43 -15.08 -8.14
CA PHE A 372 -5.83 -15.72 -9.39
C PHE A 372 -5.15 -15.07 -10.60
N TRP A 373 -5.10 -13.74 -10.68
CA TRP A 373 -4.42 -13.06 -11.79
C TRP A 373 -2.90 -13.28 -11.77
N GLU A 374 -2.25 -13.35 -10.61
CA GLU A 374 -0.82 -13.68 -10.51
C GLU A 374 -0.53 -15.13 -10.97
N LEU A 375 -1.40 -16.09 -10.64
CA LEU A 375 -1.31 -17.45 -11.18
C LEU A 375 -1.51 -17.48 -12.71
N VAL A 376 -2.49 -16.74 -13.23
CA VAL A 376 -2.75 -16.62 -14.68
C VAL A 376 -1.58 -15.94 -15.40
N ASP A 377 -0.93 -14.96 -14.77
CA ASP A 377 0.29 -14.31 -15.26
C ASP A 377 1.42 -15.33 -15.42
N LYS A 378 1.57 -16.25 -14.47
CA LYS A 378 2.59 -17.31 -14.53
C LYS A 378 2.26 -18.41 -15.55
N ILE A 379 0.99 -18.80 -15.67
CA ILE A 379 0.50 -19.74 -16.69
C ILE A 379 0.67 -19.16 -18.10
N ARG A 380 0.53 -17.85 -18.27
CA ARG A 380 0.84 -17.18 -19.54
C ARG A 380 2.30 -17.47 -19.94
N GLU A 381 3.24 -17.24 -19.03
CA GLU A 381 4.68 -17.37 -19.31
C GLU A 381 5.11 -18.82 -19.49
N ASP A 382 4.79 -19.69 -18.55
CA ASP A 382 5.35 -21.04 -18.46
C ASP A 382 4.56 -22.10 -19.26
N ILE A 383 3.36 -21.77 -19.75
CA ILE A 383 2.52 -22.72 -20.50
C ILE A 383 2.07 -22.14 -21.83
N ILE A 384 1.49 -20.94 -21.86
CA ILE A 384 0.95 -20.39 -23.11
C ILE A 384 2.07 -19.96 -24.05
N VAL A 385 3.05 -19.18 -23.58
CA VAL A 385 4.19 -18.75 -24.42
C VAL A 385 5.04 -19.93 -24.86
N GLU A 386 5.34 -20.89 -23.97
CA GLU A 386 6.07 -22.13 -24.31
C GLU A 386 5.31 -22.99 -25.35
N TYR A 387 3.98 -22.93 -25.40
CA TYR A 387 3.19 -23.56 -26.47
C TYR A 387 3.18 -22.74 -27.78
N THR A 388 3.00 -21.41 -27.70
CA THR A 388 2.76 -20.57 -28.89
C THR A 388 4.03 -20.31 -29.70
N THR A 389 5.17 -20.04 -29.07
CA THR A 389 6.38 -19.65 -29.81
C THR A 389 6.91 -20.78 -30.70
N PRO A 390 7.07 -22.05 -30.22
CA PRO A 390 7.49 -23.15 -31.09
C PRO A 390 6.49 -23.48 -32.21
N LEU A 391 5.19 -23.24 -31.99
CA LEU A 391 4.18 -23.38 -33.05
C LEU A 391 4.37 -22.35 -34.15
N PHE A 392 4.69 -21.10 -33.78
CA PHE A 392 4.88 -20.02 -34.75
C PHE A 392 6.19 -20.18 -35.51
N ASP A 393 7.29 -20.53 -34.83
CA ASP A 393 8.59 -20.78 -35.46
C ASP A 393 8.50 -21.91 -36.51
N GLU A 394 7.98 -23.08 -36.13
CA GLU A 394 7.83 -24.24 -37.03
C GLU A 394 6.80 -23.99 -38.16
N ALA A 395 5.74 -23.20 -37.91
CA ALA A 395 4.80 -22.84 -38.96
C ALA A 395 5.44 -21.89 -39.99
N HIS A 396 6.22 -20.90 -39.53
CA HIS A 396 6.95 -19.96 -40.38
C HIS A 396 8.03 -20.66 -41.23
N GLU A 397 8.79 -21.60 -40.65
CA GLU A 397 9.79 -22.39 -41.40
C GLU A 397 9.17 -23.22 -42.53
N ARG A 398 7.92 -23.69 -42.38
CA ARG A 398 7.26 -24.54 -43.37
C ARG A 398 6.50 -23.76 -44.44
N SER A 399 5.61 -22.84 -44.08
CA SER A 399 5.01 -21.91 -45.05
C SER A 399 4.38 -20.67 -44.42
N LEU A 400 4.54 -19.55 -45.10
CA LEU A 400 3.97 -18.24 -44.75
C LEU A 400 2.45 -18.31 -44.54
N ALA A 401 1.73 -19.05 -45.39
CA ALA A 401 0.27 -19.20 -45.28
C ALA A 401 -0.13 -19.99 -44.02
N MET A 402 0.65 -21.00 -43.64
CA MET A 402 0.44 -21.74 -42.39
C MET A 402 0.71 -20.87 -41.16
N TYR A 403 1.78 -20.09 -41.16
CA TYR A 403 2.09 -19.15 -40.07
C TYR A 403 0.98 -18.12 -39.85
N LEU A 404 0.56 -17.40 -40.89
CA LEU A 404 -0.48 -16.36 -40.76
C LEU A 404 -1.79 -16.94 -40.21
N LYS A 405 -2.19 -18.13 -40.71
CA LYS A 405 -3.37 -18.86 -40.21
C LYS A 405 -3.20 -19.35 -38.77
N ALA A 406 -2.00 -19.81 -38.38
CA ALA A 406 -1.71 -20.27 -37.02
C ALA A 406 -1.75 -19.10 -36.03
N VAL A 407 -1.07 -17.99 -36.31
CA VAL A 407 -1.03 -16.81 -35.42
C VAL A 407 -2.44 -16.24 -35.23
N ALA A 408 -3.18 -15.99 -36.31
CA ALA A 408 -4.55 -15.46 -36.21
C ALA A 408 -5.51 -16.41 -35.48
N GLY A 409 -5.42 -17.72 -35.78
CA GLY A 409 -6.27 -18.74 -35.17
C GLY A 409 -5.99 -18.98 -33.68
N VAL A 410 -4.72 -18.93 -33.28
CA VAL A 410 -4.29 -19.08 -31.88
C VAL A 410 -4.54 -17.79 -31.10
N PHE A 411 -4.38 -16.61 -31.70
CA PHE A 411 -4.78 -15.33 -31.11
C PHE A 411 -6.26 -15.32 -30.72
N GLU A 412 -7.15 -15.77 -31.61
CA GLU A 412 -8.57 -15.86 -31.30
C GLU A 412 -8.85 -16.83 -30.13
N GLN A 413 -8.19 -17.99 -30.11
CA GLN A 413 -8.37 -19.00 -29.07
C GLN A 413 -7.86 -18.52 -27.71
N THR A 414 -6.67 -17.91 -27.66
CA THR A 414 -6.11 -17.30 -26.45
C THR A 414 -7.00 -16.17 -25.92
N MET A 415 -7.57 -15.34 -26.80
CA MET A 415 -8.53 -14.31 -26.41
C MET A 415 -9.86 -14.88 -25.91
N ARG A 416 -10.35 -15.98 -26.50
CA ARG A 416 -11.52 -16.73 -25.98
C ARG A 416 -11.21 -17.35 -24.60
N PHE A 417 -10.03 -17.94 -24.43
CA PHE A 417 -9.55 -18.50 -23.16
C PHE A 417 -9.57 -17.43 -22.04
N PHE A 418 -8.85 -16.32 -22.21
CA PHE A 418 -8.76 -15.30 -21.16
C PHE A 418 -10.11 -14.64 -20.84
N ARG A 419 -11.01 -14.50 -21.82
CA ARG A 419 -12.39 -14.00 -21.59
C ARG A 419 -13.31 -15.00 -20.88
N ALA A 420 -13.02 -16.31 -20.97
CA ALA A 420 -13.81 -17.36 -20.35
C ALA A 420 -13.31 -17.74 -18.93
N LEU A 421 -12.23 -17.11 -18.46
CA LEU A 421 -11.76 -17.24 -17.09
C LEU A 421 -12.80 -16.69 -16.11
N LYS A 422 -12.94 -17.36 -14.96
CA LYS A 422 -13.85 -16.99 -13.88
C LYS A 422 -13.07 -16.65 -12.60
N PRO A 423 -12.33 -15.53 -12.57
CA PRO A 423 -11.65 -15.08 -11.36
C PRO A 423 -12.65 -14.88 -10.21
N PRO A 424 -12.30 -15.29 -8.98
CA PRO A 424 -13.20 -15.17 -7.84
C PRO A 424 -13.41 -13.70 -7.47
N GLY A 425 -14.65 -13.23 -7.55
CA GLY A 425 -15.07 -11.89 -7.10
C GLY A 425 -14.90 -10.74 -8.11
N ALA A 426 -14.38 -10.98 -9.32
CA ALA A 426 -14.19 -9.90 -10.31
C ALA A 426 -15.47 -9.60 -11.12
N THR A 427 -15.63 -8.34 -11.53
CA THR A 427 -16.66 -7.90 -12.49
C THR A 427 -16.27 -8.29 -13.92
N GLU A 428 -17.24 -8.66 -14.76
CA GLU A 428 -17.02 -9.00 -16.19
C GLU A 428 -16.21 -7.95 -16.96
N GLU A 429 -16.41 -6.66 -16.66
CA GLU A 429 -15.65 -5.54 -17.25
C GLU A 429 -14.14 -5.66 -16.97
N LYS A 430 -13.76 -5.91 -15.70
CA LYS A 430 -12.35 -6.13 -15.31
C LYS A 430 -11.77 -7.38 -15.98
N VAL A 431 -12.55 -8.46 -16.09
CA VAL A 431 -12.11 -9.68 -16.80
C VAL A 431 -11.83 -9.34 -18.27
N GLY A 432 -12.69 -8.54 -18.90
CA GLY A 432 -12.49 -8.07 -20.27
C GLY A 432 -11.29 -7.14 -20.47
N GLU A 433 -10.92 -6.34 -19.46
CA GLU A 433 -9.71 -5.51 -19.47
C GLU A 433 -8.44 -6.36 -19.26
N MET A 434 -8.40 -7.17 -18.19
CA MET A 434 -7.28 -8.05 -17.88
C MET A 434 -7.02 -9.06 -19.01
N ALA A 435 -8.07 -9.61 -19.63
CA ALA A 435 -7.92 -10.49 -20.79
C ALA A 435 -7.20 -9.81 -21.96
N LYS A 436 -7.49 -8.53 -22.26
CA LYS A 436 -6.75 -7.78 -23.29
C LYS A 436 -5.28 -7.62 -22.91
N VAL A 437 -4.99 -7.25 -21.66
CA VAL A 437 -3.61 -7.08 -21.16
C VAL A 437 -2.83 -8.40 -21.27
N MET A 438 -3.44 -9.53 -20.87
CA MET A 438 -2.79 -10.84 -20.94
C MET A 438 -2.56 -11.30 -22.39
N VAL A 439 -3.53 -11.12 -23.30
CA VAL A 439 -3.35 -11.41 -24.73
C VAL A 439 -2.23 -10.56 -25.33
N LEU A 440 -2.22 -9.24 -25.07
CA LEU A 440 -1.17 -8.37 -25.58
C LEU A 440 0.22 -8.84 -25.13
N ARG A 441 0.40 -9.22 -23.85
CA ARG A 441 1.68 -9.75 -23.34
C ARG A 441 2.14 -11.06 -24.00
N VAL A 442 1.25 -11.88 -24.56
CA VAL A 442 1.62 -13.10 -25.33
C VAL A 442 2.05 -12.75 -26.75
N PHE A 443 1.34 -11.81 -27.40
CA PHE A 443 1.47 -11.58 -28.85
C PHE A 443 2.32 -10.37 -29.21
N GLU A 444 2.60 -9.45 -28.29
CA GLU A 444 3.49 -8.29 -28.50
C GLU A 444 4.87 -8.66 -29.10
N PRO A 445 5.57 -9.73 -28.65
CA PRO A 445 6.83 -10.16 -29.28
C PRO A 445 6.68 -10.66 -30.73
N HIS A 446 5.48 -11.09 -31.12
CA HIS A 446 5.20 -11.72 -32.42
C HIS A 446 4.51 -10.76 -33.41
N LEU A 447 4.00 -9.61 -32.93
CA LEU A 447 3.11 -8.73 -33.68
C LEU A 447 3.80 -8.06 -34.88
N ASP A 448 5.00 -7.53 -34.69
CA ASP A 448 5.72 -6.78 -35.74
C ASP A 448 6.06 -7.69 -36.93
N LEU A 449 6.53 -8.91 -36.66
CA LEU A 449 6.82 -9.92 -37.67
C LEU A 449 5.55 -10.33 -38.42
N TYR A 450 4.48 -10.66 -37.69
CA TYR A 450 3.19 -11.00 -38.27
C TYR A 450 2.64 -9.90 -39.20
N LEU A 451 2.70 -8.62 -38.78
CA LEU A 451 2.22 -7.51 -39.60
C LEU A 451 3.05 -7.29 -40.87
N GLN A 452 4.37 -7.51 -40.81
CA GLN A 452 5.23 -7.45 -41.99
C GLN A 452 4.90 -8.58 -42.97
N GLU A 453 4.76 -9.81 -42.46
CA GLU A 453 4.47 -11.01 -43.25
C GLU A 453 3.07 -11.00 -43.88
N GLU A 454 2.05 -10.57 -43.14
CA GLU A 454 0.68 -10.40 -43.65
C GLU A 454 0.63 -9.37 -44.78
N LEU A 455 1.38 -8.27 -44.66
CA LEU A 455 1.48 -7.23 -45.70
C LEU A 455 2.19 -7.74 -46.96
N GLU A 456 3.29 -8.49 -46.81
CA GLU A 456 3.99 -9.10 -47.95
C GLU A 456 3.13 -10.16 -48.65
N TYR A 457 2.44 -11.01 -47.88
CA TYR A 457 1.49 -12.00 -48.40
C TYR A 457 0.33 -11.34 -49.15
N PHE A 458 -0.31 -10.33 -48.54
CA PHE A 458 -1.39 -9.56 -49.17
C PHE A 458 -0.94 -8.90 -50.48
N THR A 459 0.24 -8.27 -50.50
CA THR A 459 0.79 -7.62 -51.69
C THR A 459 1.01 -8.63 -52.82
N LYS A 460 1.66 -9.77 -52.54
CA LYS A 460 1.85 -10.86 -53.51
C LYS A 460 0.52 -11.40 -54.04
N GLN A 461 -0.47 -11.60 -53.17
CA GLN A 461 -1.79 -12.11 -53.57
C GLN A 461 -2.58 -11.09 -54.41
N ALA A 462 -2.46 -9.80 -54.10
CA ALA A 462 -3.05 -8.71 -54.88
C ALA A 462 -2.42 -8.61 -56.28
N GLU A 463 -1.08 -8.59 -56.38
CA GLU A 463 -0.34 -8.59 -57.64
C GLU A 463 -0.72 -9.80 -58.52
N GLN A 464 -0.71 -11.01 -57.96
CA GLN A 464 -1.14 -12.22 -58.68
C GLN A 464 -2.59 -12.11 -59.17
N SER A 465 -3.49 -11.54 -58.37
CA SER A 465 -4.90 -11.37 -58.74
C SER A 465 -5.09 -10.34 -59.86
N VAL A 466 -4.31 -9.25 -59.83
CA VAL A 466 -4.25 -8.24 -60.90
C VAL A 466 -3.68 -8.85 -62.18
N SER A 467 -2.53 -9.52 -62.15
CA SER A 467 -1.96 -10.16 -63.35
C SER A 467 -2.85 -11.27 -63.93
N GLN A 468 -3.57 -12.02 -63.08
CA GLN A 468 -4.59 -12.97 -63.55
C GLN A 468 -5.78 -12.26 -64.23
N TRP A 469 -6.16 -11.07 -63.75
CA TRP A 469 -7.24 -10.28 -64.33
C TRP A 469 -6.81 -9.64 -65.67
N GLU A 470 -5.61 -9.06 -65.74
CA GLU A 470 -4.99 -8.56 -66.97
C GLU A 470 -4.83 -9.65 -68.04
N LYS A 471 -4.44 -10.87 -67.62
CA LYS A 471 -4.39 -12.03 -68.52
C LYS A 471 -5.79 -12.41 -69.04
N LYS A 472 -6.81 -12.44 -68.18
CA LYS A 472 -8.21 -12.69 -68.62
C LYS A 472 -8.73 -11.60 -69.56
N LEU A 473 -8.37 -10.34 -69.31
CA LEU A 473 -8.75 -9.20 -70.14
C LEU A 473 -8.11 -9.28 -71.54
N SER A 474 -6.78 -9.50 -71.59
CA SER A 474 -6.05 -9.66 -72.86
C SER A 474 -6.48 -10.91 -73.65
N GLU A 475 -6.81 -12.02 -72.98
CA GLU A 475 -7.44 -13.18 -73.63
C GLU A 475 -8.84 -12.86 -74.20
N GLN A 476 -9.64 -12.02 -73.54
CA GLN A 476 -10.94 -11.58 -74.06
C GLN A 476 -10.82 -10.62 -75.25
N ASP A 477 -9.89 -9.67 -75.21
CA ASP A 477 -9.67 -8.74 -76.32
C ASP A 477 -9.08 -9.46 -77.54
N SER A 478 -8.17 -10.43 -77.33
CA SER A 478 -7.68 -11.30 -78.40
C SER A 478 -8.81 -12.07 -79.10
N ARG A 479 -9.79 -12.57 -78.33
CA ARG A 479 -10.99 -13.28 -78.85
C ARG A 479 -12.04 -12.36 -79.49
N ARG A 480 -11.92 -11.03 -79.37
CA ARG A 480 -12.78 -10.05 -80.05
C ARG A 480 -12.18 -9.56 -81.37
N ILE A 481 -10.89 -9.76 -81.58
CA ILE A 481 -10.14 -9.32 -82.76
C ILE A 481 -10.03 -10.46 -83.80
N SER A 482 -10.18 -11.71 -83.38
CA SER A 482 -10.37 -12.91 -84.22
C SER A 482 -11.84 -13.14 -84.59
#